data_AF-A0A7W4I9D9-F1
#
_entry.id   AF-A0A7W4I9D9-F1
#
_cell.length_a   1.000
_cell.length_b   1.000
_cell.length_c   1.000
_cell.angle_alpha   90.00
_cell.angle_beta   90.00
_cell.angle_gamma   90.00
#
_symmetry.space_group_name_H-M   'P 1'
#
loop_
_entity.id
_entity.type
_entity.pdbx_description
1 polymer ?
#
loop_
_entity_poly.entity_id
_entity_poly.type
_entity_poly.pdbx_seq_one_letter_code
_entity_poly.pdbx_strand_id
1 'polypeptide(L)'
;MIILLPLLVLCGLLFSVLVSGRELPANGPLWDSAMACGFMAYGLVAFLFLLTGRPLRIPFNDGRFFTVAHRLFGCVAGLLIALHVGLSLWAEPLTVRYLLPGGPGYMLAGLAGMLLAVLDIGPSFPAARRRIWRTATRFRQVHGLAALGLLGLASVHITWARLHVQGRHQIAAIAVIAVCCAIVPWIGRHGRLPRPSGHRRRNTAPVAVRLAGVVGGVSLGVSVAYGLYFSRWLAP
;
A
#
# COMPACT_ATOMS: atom_id res chain seq x y z
N MET A 1 -18.74 -5.98 2.16
CA MET A 1 -18.67 -5.45 0.79
C MET A 1 -18.31 -3.96 0.75
N ILE A 2 -18.87 -3.09 1.59
CA ILE A 2 -18.60 -1.62 1.53
C ILE A 2 -17.11 -1.24 1.71
N ILE A 3 -16.32 -1.98 2.51
CA ILE A 3 -14.87 -1.73 2.69
C ILE A 3 -14.05 -2.15 1.46
N LEU A 4 -14.55 -3.12 0.68
CA LEU A 4 -13.88 -3.58 -0.54
C LEU A 4 -14.04 -2.57 -1.68
N LEU A 5 -15.12 -1.79 -1.71
CA LEU A 5 -15.37 -0.81 -2.77
C LEU A 5 -14.25 0.24 -2.89
N PRO A 6 -13.86 1.00 -1.83
CA PRO A 6 -12.76 1.96 -1.94
C PRO A 6 -11.43 1.29 -2.25
N LEU A 7 -11.18 0.07 -1.76
CA LEU A 7 -9.98 -0.69 -2.12
C LEU A 7 -9.98 -1.06 -3.61
N LEU A 8 -11.10 -1.57 -4.13
CA LEU A 8 -11.27 -1.93 -5.54
C LEU A 8 -11.19 -0.70 -6.45
N VAL A 9 -11.79 0.42 -6.05
CA VAL A 9 -11.70 1.70 -6.77
C VAL A 9 -10.25 2.18 -6.81
N LEU A 10 -9.54 2.11 -5.68
CA LEU A 10 -8.14 2.54 -5.59
C LEU A 10 -7.21 1.64 -6.41
N CYS A 11 -7.35 0.32 -6.27
CA CYS A 11 -6.59 -0.65 -7.07
C CYS A 11 -6.94 -0.52 -8.56
N GLY A 12 -8.22 -0.31 -8.90
CA GLY A 12 -8.67 -0.10 -10.28
C GLY A 12 -8.14 1.20 -10.89
N LEU A 13 -8.11 2.29 -10.12
CA LEU A 13 -7.50 3.56 -10.54
C LEU A 13 -6.00 3.40 -10.78
N LEU A 14 -5.29 2.76 -9.86
CA LEU A 14 -3.84 2.50 -10.01
C LEU A 14 -3.56 1.56 -11.19
N PHE A 15 -4.41 0.56 -11.40
CA PHE A 15 -4.33 -0.31 -12.56
C PHE A 15 -4.64 0.42 -13.88
N SER A 16 -5.60 1.36 -13.88
CA SER A 16 -5.85 2.20 -15.05
C SER A 16 -4.66 3.08 -15.39
N VAL A 17 -3.92 3.55 -14.38
CA VAL A 17 -2.67 4.30 -14.58
C VAL A 17 -1.61 3.41 -15.22
N LEU A 18 -1.49 2.14 -14.80
CA LEU A 18 -0.61 1.16 -15.42
C LEU A 18 -0.96 0.94 -16.89
N VAL A 19 -2.22 0.69 -17.21
CA VAL A 19 -2.66 0.31 -18.58
C VAL A 19 -2.74 1.51 -19.54
N SER A 20 -2.88 2.75 -19.04
CA SER A 20 -3.00 3.94 -19.89
C SER A 20 -1.66 4.45 -20.46
N GLY A 21 -0.53 3.84 -20.08
CA GLY A 21 0.77 4.14 -20.68
C GLY A 21 0.79 3.61 -22.12
N ARG A 22 0.82 4.50 -23.11
CA ARG A 22 0.76 4.13 -24.53
C ARG A 22 2.02 3.42 -25.06
N GLU A 23 3.11 3.44 -24.31
CA GLU A 23 4.39 2.82 -24.67
C GLU A 23 5.07 2.28 -23.41
N LEU A 24 4.50 1.23 -22.82
CA LEU A 24 5.14 0.57 -21.69
C LEU A 24 6.29 -0.30 -22.21
N PRO A 25 7.54 -0.08 -21.75
CA PRO A 25 8.63 -0.97 -22.10
C PRO A 25 8.35 -2.35 -21.48
N ALA A 26 8.05 -3.34 -22.32
CA ALA A 26 7.90 -4.73 -21.89
C ALA A 26 9.29 -5.28 -21.55
N ASN A 27 9.66 -5.21 -20.26
CA ASN A 27 10.99 -5.62 -19.79
C ASN A 27 11.02 -7.08 -19.34
N GLY A 28 9.94 -7.82 -19.59
CA GLY A 28 9.81 -9.25 -19.32
C GLY A 28 8.97 -9.57 -18.08
N PRO A 29 8.51 -10.83 -17.94
CA PRO A 29 7.46 -11.17 -16.98
C PRO A 29 7.79 -10.88 -15.51
N LEU A 30 9.05 -11.08 -15.12
CA LEU A 30 9.50 -10.85 -13.74
C LEU A 30 9.50 -9.36 -13.39
N TRP A 31 10.01 -8.52 -14.30
CA TRP A 31 10.04 -7.08 -14.12
C TRP A 31 8.62 -6.51 -14.04
N ASP A 32 7.75 -6.90 -14.97
CA ASP A 32 6.37 -6.42 -15.02
C ASP A 32 5.58 -6.87 -13.79
N SER A 33 5.80 -8.11 -13.31
CA SER A 33 5.25 -8.58 -12.03
C SER A 33 5.74 -7.74 -10.85
N ALA A 34 7.01 -7.34 -10.85
CA ALA A 34 7.59 -6.49 -9.81
C ALA A 34 6.92 -5.12 -9.79
N MET A 35 6.67 -4.52 -10.97
CA MET A 35 5.98 -3.23 -11.08
C MET A 35 4.54 -3.33 -10.56
N ALA A 36 3.79 -4.36 -10.96
CA ALA A 36 2.44 -4.59 -10.47
C ALA A 36 2.40 -4.77 -8.94
N CYS A 37 3.35 -5.51 -8.36
CA CYS A 37 3.50 -5.63 -6.90
C CYS A 37 3.66 -4.26 -6.24
N GLY A 38 4.51 -3.38 -6.81
CA GLY A 38 4.76 -2.03 -6.28
C GLY A 38 3.50 -1.15 -6.26
N PHE A 39 2.72 -1.14 -7.35
CA PHE A 39 1.47 -0.39 -7.42
C PHE A 39 0.39 -0.96 -6.49
N MET A 40 0.26 -2.27 -6.40
CA MET A 40 -0.70 -2.90 -5.48
C MET A 40 -0.32 -2.64 -4.02
N ALA A 41 0.97 -2.66 -3.69
CA ALA A 41 1.47 -2.26 -2.38
C ALA A 41 1.12 -0.80 -2.07
N TYR A 42 1.38 0.13 -3.00
CA TYR A 42 1.03 1.54 -2.85
C TYR A 42 -0.47 1.74 -2.58
N GLY A 43 -1.32 1.06 -3.37
CA GLY A 43 -2.77 1.08 -3.16
C GLY A 43 -3.15 0.58 -1.77
N LEU A 44 -2.60 -0.55 -1.33
CA LEU A 44 -2.89 -1.06 0.01
C LEU A 44 -2.40 -0.12 1.12
N VAL A 45 -1.23 0.48 0.98
CA VAL A 45 -0.71 1.47 1.94
C VAL A 45 -1.65 2.68 2.01
N ALA A 46 -2.06 3.25 0.88
CA ALA A 46 -3.01 4.36 0.86
C ALA A 46 -4.37 3.95 1.46
N PHE A 47 -4.85 2.73 1.15
CA PHE A 47 -6.10 2.20 1.69
C PHE A 47 -6.06 2.01 3.23
N LEU A 48 -4.90 1.67 3.80
CA LEU A 48 -4.74 1.53 5.26
C LEU A 48 -5.06 2.82 6.03
N PHE A 49 -4.92 4.00 5.40
CA PHE A 49 -5.34 5.26 6.00
C PHE A 49 -6.87 5.39 6.11
N LEU A 50 -7.62 4.78 5.19
CA LEU A 50 -9.07 4.70 5.26
C LEU A 50 -9.52 3.68 6.31
N LEU A 51 -8.77 2.58 6.43
CA LEU A 51 -8.99 1.55 7.42
C LEU A 51 -8.34 1.89 8.76
N THR A 52 -8.70 3.02 9.36
CA THR A 52 -8.24 3.33 10.73
C THR A 52 -8.72 2.22 11.67
N GLY A 53 -7.91 1.79 12.65
CA GLY A 53 -8.27 0.72 13.61
C GLY A 53 -9.47 1.02 14.52
N ARG A 54 -10.23 2.07 14.21
CA ARG A 54 -11.49 2.45 14.86
C ARG A 54 -12.66 1.81 14.11
N PRO A 55 -13.73 1.43 14.83
CA PRO A 55 -14.95 0.95 14.20
C PRO A 55 -15.52 2.03 13.28
N LEU A 56 -15.60 1.73 11.98
CA LEU A 56 -16.32 2.57 11.03
C LEU A 56 -17.83 2.51 11.32
N ARG A 57 -18.57 3.54 10.91
CA ARG A 57 -20.03 3.54 11.00
C ARG A 57 -20.65 2.41 10.20
N ILE A 58 -20.08 2.13 9.03
CA ILE A 58 -20.56 1.08 8.13
C ILE A 58 -19.31 0.43 7.51
N PRO A 59 -19.17 -0.90 7.54
CA PRO A 59 -20.01 -1.88 8.24
C PRO A 59 -19.87 -1.82 9.77
N PHE A 60 -20.96 -2.14 10.49
CA PHE A 60 -21.06 -2.22 11.97
C PHE A 60 -20.32 -3.44 12.56
N ASN A 61 -19.04 -3.60 12.24
CA ASN A 61 -18.17 -4.61 12.84
C ASN A 61 -17.55 -4.08 14.16
N ASP A 62 -17.15 -4.99 15.03
CA ASP A 62 -16.40 -4.62 16.24
C ASP A 62 -15.02 -4.01 15.90
N GLY A 63 -14.41 -3.31 16.87
CA GLY A 63 -13.07 -2.72 16.66
C GLY A 63 -11.97 -3.77 16.44
N ARG A 64 -12.22 -5.04 16.78
CA ARG A 64 -11.27 -6.14 16.60
C ARG A 64 -11.16 -6.49 15.12
N PHE A 65 -12.25 -6.47 14.35
CA PHE A 65 -12.22 -6.59 12.89
C PHE A 65 -11.26 -5.57 12.27
N PHE A 66 -11.45 -4.28 12.55
CA PHE A 66 -10.64 -3.21 11.94
C PHE A 66 -9.17 -3.32 12.34
N THR A 67 -8.89 -3.64 13.60
CA THR A 67 -7.52 -3.83 14.08
C THR A 67 -6.84 -5.03 13.41
N VAL A 68 -7.56 -6.16 13.27
CA VAL A 68 -7.03 -7.36 12.62
C VAL A 68 -6.86 -7.14 11.12
N ALA A 69 -7.86 -6.55 10.45
CA ALA A 69 -7.81 -6.25 9.03
C ALA A 69 -6.68 -5.28 8.69
N HIS A 70 -6.54 -4.18 9.44
CA HIS A 70 -5.44 -3.23 9.24
C HIS A 70 -4.08 -3.90 9.38
N ARG A 71 -3.90 -4.74 10.41
CA ARG A 71 -2.65 -5.49 10.59
C ARG A 71 -2.38 -6.44 9.42
N LEU A 72 -3.38 -7.23 9.02
CA LEU A 72 -3.21 -8.22 7.96
C LEU A 72 -2.99 -7.59 6.59
N PHE A 73 -3.70 -6.50 6.27
CA PHE A 73 -3.44 -5.74 5.06
C PHE A 73 -2.07 -5.06 5.08
N GLY A 74 -1.60 -4.59 6.25
CA GLY A 74 -0.22 -4.15 6.43
C GLY A 74 0.79 -5.24 6.12
N CYS A 75 0.54 -6.49 6.55
CA CYS A 75 1.36 -7.63 6.19
C CYS A 75 1.32 -7.96 4.68
N VAL A 76 0.14 -7.90 4.05
CA VAL A 76 0.01 -8.10 2.59
C VAL A 76 0.77 -7.01 1.83
N ALA A 77 0.64 -5.74 2.24
CA ALA A 77 1.40 -4.63 1.64
C ALA A 77 2.90 -4.85 1.82
N GLY A 78 3.35 -5.24 3.02
CA GLY A 78 4.76 -5.56 3.28
C GLY A 78 5.29 -6.71 2.42
N LEU A 79 4.51 -7.78 2.22
CA LEU A 79 4.85 -8.87 1.31
C LEU A 79 4.98 -8.37 -0.14
N LEU A 80 4.05 -7.55 -0.61
CA LEU A 80 4.11 -6.99 -1.97
C LEU A 80 5.29 -6.03 -2.15
N ILE A 81 5.67 -5.25 -1.14
CA ILE A 81 6.90 -4.43 -1.16
C ILE A 81 8.12 -5.33 -1.26
N ALA A 82 8.19 -6.40 -0.45
CA ALA A 82 9.30 -7.35 -0.48
C ALA A 82 9.41 -8.04 -1.84
N LEU A 83 8.29 -8.45 -2.43
CA LEU A 83 8.24 -9.02 -3.77
C LEU A 83 8.63 -8.00 -4.84
N HIS A 84 8.14 -6.76 -4.77
CA HIS A 84 8.52 -5.69 -5.68
C HIS A 84 10.04 -5.49 -5.69
N VAL A 85 10.67 -5.35 -4.52
CA VAL A 85 12.11 -5.16 -4.41
C VAL A 85 12.87 -6.42 -4.85
N GLY A 86 12.49 -7.60 -4.32
CA GLY A 86 13.18 -8.85 -4.61
C GLY A 86 13.12 -9.24 -6.08
N LEU A 87 11.94 -9.13 -6.71
CA LEU A 87 11.77 -9.40 -8.14
C LEU A 87 12.50 -8.36 -9.00
N SER A 88 12.49 -7.08 -8.62
CA SER A 88 13.24 -6.05 -9.38
C SER A 88 14.73 -6.30 -9.34
N LEU A 89 15.29 -6.66 -8.17
CA LEU A 89 16.72 -6.97 -8.02
C LEU A 89 17.10 -8.28 -8.72
N TRP A 90 16.19 -9.24 -8.79
CA TRP A 90 16.42 -10.48 -9.52
C TRP A 90 16.38 -10.27 -11.03
N ALA A 91 15.42 -9.49 -11.52
CA ALA A 91 15.25 -9.19 -12.93
C ALA A 91 16.36 -8.27 -13.47
N GLU A 92 16.79 -7.28 -12.69
CA GLU A 92 17.85 -6.34 -13.07
C GLU A 92 18.84 -6.15 -11.89
N PRO A 93 19.85 -7.04 -11.77
CA PRO A 93 20.81 -6.98 -10.67
C PRO A 93 21.65 -5.71 -10.61
N LEU A 94 21.85 -5.01 -11.74
CA LEU A 94 22.60 -3.74 -11.76
C LEU A 94 21.88 -2.63 -10.98
N THR A 95 20.57 -2.79 -10.73
CA THR A 95 19.77 -1.89 -9.91
C THR A 95 20.35 -1.65 -8.52
N VAL A 96 21.11 -2.62 -7.96
CA VAL A 96 21.79 -2.48 -6.67
C VAL A 96 22.70 -1.26 -6.64
N ARG A 97 23.33 -0.90 -7.76
CA ARG A 97 24.21 0.29 -7.85
C ARG A 97 23.44 1.59 -7.62
N TYR A 98 22.18 1.63 -8.01
CA TYR A 98 21.32 2.80 -7.83
C TYR A 98 20.76 2.94 -6.40
N LEU A 99 21.02 1.96 -5.53
CA LEU A 99 20.68 2.03 -4.10
C LEU A 99 21.78 2.68 -3.25
N LEU A 100 22.96 2.94 -3.83
CA LEU A 100 24.07 3.59 -3.13
C LEU A 100 23.85 5.11 -2.99
N PRO A 101 24.51 5.76 -2.00
CA PRO A 101 24.56 7.22 -1.93
C PRO A 101 25.07 7.79 -3.26
N GLY A 102 24.28 8.63 -3.91
CA GLY A 102 24.56 9.17 -5.26
C GLY A 102 23.72 8.56 -6.39
N GLY A 103 22.90 7.54 -6.09
CA GLY A 103 21.89 7.03 -7.01
C GLY A 103 20.80 8.09 -7.34
N PRO A 104 19.99 7.85 -8.38
CA PRO A 104 18.94 8.78 -8.77
C PRO A 104 17.91 8.94 -7.63
N GLY A 105 17.40 10.16 -7.47
CA GLY A 105 16.58 10.53 -6.32
C GLY A 105 15.32 9.67 -6.12
N TYR A 106 14.72 9.17 -7.20
CA TYR A 106 13.56 8.26 -7.09
C TYR A 106 13.95 6.92 -6.47
N MET A 107 15.14 6.37 -6.76
CA MET A 107 15.61 5.12 -6.16
C MET A 107 15.91 5.30 -4.67
N LEU A 108 16.51 6.44 -4.30
CA LEU A 108 16.74 6.79 -2.90
C LEU A 108 15.42 6.97 -2.14
N ALA A 109 14.41 7.57 -2.76
CA ALA A 109 13.06 7.66 -2.19
C ALA A 109 12.43 6.27 -1.98
N GLY A 110 12.58 5.37 -2.96
CA GLY A 110 12.14 3.98 -2.85
C GLY A 110 12.84 3.22 -1.72
N LEU A 111 14.17 3.36 -1.60
CA LEU A 111 14.97 2.78 -0.52
C LEU A 111 14.55 3.30 0.85
N ALA A 112 14.43 4.63 0.99
CA ALA A 112 13.98 5.25 2.23
C ALA A 112 12.55 4.80 2.60
N GLY A 113 11.65 4.68 1.61
CA GLY A 113 10.31 4.13 1.78
C GLY A 113 10.34 2.68 2.25
N MET A 114 11.13 1.82 1.63
CA MET A 114 11.30 0.42 2.05
C MET A 114 11.80 0.32 3.50
N LEU A 115 12.81 1.10 3.87
CA LEU A 115 13.32 1.14 5.24
C LEU A 115 12.25 1.61 6.23
N LEU A 116 11.49 2.67 5.90
CA LEU A 116 10.36 3.09 6.73
C LEU A 116 9.30 2.00 6.85
N ALA A 117 8.96 1.29 5.78
CA ALA A 117 8.01 0.19 5.83
C ALA A 117 8.46 -0.92 6.78
N VAL A 118 9.74 -1.31 6.74
CA VAL A 118 10.31 -2.30 7.68
C VAL A 118 10.25 -1.80 9.12
N LEU A 119 10.67 -0.55 9.34
CA LEU A 119 10.69 0.09 10.65
C LEU A 119 9.29 0.38 11.21
N ASP A 120 8.26 0.43 10.37
CA ASP A 120 6.89 0.69 10.79
C ASP A 120 6.10 -0.62 11.01
N ILE A 121 6.24 -1.59 10.10
CA ILE A 121 5.54 -2.88 10.17
C ILE A 121 6.10 -3.75 11.31
N GLY A 122 7.42 -3.82 11.47
CA GLY A 122 8.07 -4.66 12.49
C GLY A 122 7.63 -4.33 13.93
N PRO A 123 7.78 -3.07 14.38
CA PRO A 123 7.33 -2.64 15.70
C PRO A 123 5.81 -2.68 15.91
N SER A 124 5.02 -2.84 14.84
CA SER A 124 3.55 -2.92 14.92
C SER A 124 3.03 -4.26 15.41
N PHE A 125 3.87 -5.31 15.43
CA PHE A 125 3.50 -6.61 16.00
C PHE A 125 3.30 -6.53 17.52
N PRO A 126 2.30 -7.22 18.12
CA PRO A 126 1.97 -7.06 19.54
C PRO A 126 3.13 -7.27 20.52
N ALA A 127 4.03 -8.22 20.22
CA ALA A 127 5.19 -8.51 21.05
C ALA A 127 6.22 -7.37 21.00
N ALA A 128 6.64 -6.97 19.80
CA ALA A 128 7.57 -5.86 19.58
C ALA A 128 7.00 -4.53 20.09
N ARG A 129 5.72 -4.28 19.82
CA ARG A 129 5.04 -3.04 20.22
C ARG A 129 5.09 -2.81 21.73
N ARG A 130 4.79 -3.84 22.52
CA ARG A 130 4.82 -3.77 23.99
C ARG A 130 6.23 -3.57 24.55
N ARG A 131 7.25 -4.04 23.83
CA ARG A 131 8.66 -3.93 24.25
C ARG A 131 9.25 -2.56 23.92
N ILE A 132 8.92 -2.02 22.74
CA ILE A 132 9.51 -0.77 22.23
C ILE A 132 8.75 0.45 22.77
N TRP A 133 7.42 0.38 22.84
CA TRP A 133 6.59 1.55 23.14
C TRP A 133 6.03 1.51 24.55
N ARG A 134 6.46 2.47 25.38
CA ARG A 134 5.93 2.68 26.74
C ARG A 134 4.47 3.10 26.75
N THR A 135 4.01 3.85 25.74
CA THR A 135 2.63 4.35 25.67
C THR A 135 2.02 4.13 24.29
N ALA A 136 0.74 3.74 24.27
CA ALA A 136 -0.01 3.53 23.04
C ALA A 136 -0.18 4.83 22.22
N THR A 137 -0.14 5.99 22.87
CA THR A 137 -0.24 7.30 22.19
C THR A 137 1.02 7.60 21.37
N ARG A 138 2.21 7.41 21.95
CA ARG A 138 3.48 7.60 21.22
C ARG A 138 3.59 6.65 20.04
N PHE A 139 3.25 5.37 20.22
CA PHE A 139 3.18 4.41 19.13
C PHE A 139 2.32 4.90 17.97
N ARG A 140 1.07 5.33 18.24
CA ARG A 140 0.15 5.81 17.20
C ARG A 140 0.66 7.07 16.48
N GLN A 141 1.35 7.96 17.18
CA GLN A 141 1.93 9.16 16.59
C GLN A 141 3.08 8.81 15.66
N VAL A 142 4.05 8.02 16.14
CA VAL A 142 5.20 7.63 15.33
C VAL A 142 4.78 6.76 14.15
N HIS A 143 3.92 5.77 14.37
CA HIS A 143 3.35 4.95 13.31
C HIS A 143 2.62 5.79 12.25
N GLY A 144 1.80 6.76 12.68
CA GLY A 144 1.09 7.65 11.76
C GLY A 144 2.03 8.54 10.94
N LEU A 145 3.10 9.07 11.56
CA LEU A 145 4.10 9.88 10.85
C LEU A 145 4.96 9.04 9.91
N ALA A 146 5.36 7.84 10.32
CA ALA A 146 6.12 6.90 9.50
C ALA A 146 5.29 6.44 8.30
N ALA A 147 4.02 6.08 8.50
CA ALA A 147 3.10 5.73 7.43
C ALA A 147 2.89 6.89 6.44
N LEU A 148 2.80 8.14 6.93
CA LEU A 148 2.69 9.32 6.07
C LEU A 148 3.97 9.54 5.24
N GLY A 149 5.13 9.41 5.89
CA GLY A 149 6.43 9.46 5.22
C GLY A 149 6.56 8.36 4.16
N LEU A 150 6.15 7.13 4.47
CA LEU A 150 6.12 6.01 3.53
C LEU A 150 5.24 6.32 2.31
N LEU A 151 4.00 6.79 2.52
CA LEU A 151 3.09 7.12 1.42
C LEU A 151 3.65 8.26 0.54
N GLY A 152 4.25 9.28 1.17
CA GLY A 152 4.90 10.39 0.46
C GLY A 152 6.10 9.93 -0.37
N LEU A 153 7.02 9.18 0.23
CA LEU A 153 8.21 8.64 -0.44
C LEU A 153 7.84 7.69 -1.57
N ALA A 154 6.85 6.83 -1.38
CA ALA A 154 6.34 5.96 -2.44
C ALA A 154 5.72 6.78 -3.59
N SER A 155 4.98 7.85 -3.29
CA SER A 155 4.43 8.74 -4.32
C SER A 155 5.54 9.43 -5.12
N VAL A 156 6.59 9.91 -4.45
CA VAL A 156 7.78 10.49 -5.11
C VAL A 156 8.48 9.44 -5.96
N HIS A 157 8.75 8.25 -5.41
CA HIS A 157 9.39 7.14 -6.12
C HIS A 157 8.64 6.81 -7.42
N ILE A 158 7.33 6.64 -7.36
CA ILE A 158 6.49 6.29 -8.52
C ILE A 158 6.47 7.43 -9.56
N THR A 159 6.29 8.69 -9.13
CA THR A 159 6.11 9.83 -10.05
C THR A 159 7.42 10.33 -10.66
N TRP A 160 8.55 10.21 -9.94
CA TRP A 160 9.86 10.62 -10.45
C TRP A 160 10.52 9.54 -11.30
N ALA A 161 10.21 8.25 -11.09
CA ALA A 161 10.73 7.18 -11.92
C ALA A 161 10.26 7.28 -13.38
N ARG A 162 9.08 7.88 -13.63
CA ARG A 162 8.51 8.12 -14.97
C ARG A 162 8.34 6.87 -15.86
N LEU A 163 8.48 5.66 -15.30
CA LEU A 163 8.36 4.40 -16.03
C LEU A 163 6.92 4.17 -16.53
N HIS A 164 5.95 4.13 -15.61
CA HIS A 164 4.53 3.90 -15.90
C HIS A 164 3.67 5.17 -15.71
N VAL A 165 4.25 6.22 -15.14
CA VAL A 165 3.59 7.48 -14.79
C VAL A 165 4.27 8.61 -15.54
N GLN A 166 3.85 8.82 -16.78
CA GLN A 166 4.47 9.80 -17.68
C GLN A 166 3.65 11.09 -17.74
N GLY A 167 2.32 10.97 -17.75
CA GLY A 167 1.39 12.08 -17.91
C GLY A 167 1.22 12.93 -16.64
N ARG A 168 1.09 14.25 -16.81
CA ARG A 168 0.80 15.18 -15.71
C ARG A 168 -0.49 14.81 -14.95
N HIS A 169 -1.49 14.29 -15.66
CA HIS A 169 -2.75 13.85 -15.06
C HIS A 169 -2.56 12.61 -14.16
N GLN A 170 -1.68 11.67 -14.51
CA GLN A 170 -1.37 10.50 -13.67
C GLN A 170 -0.65 10.93 -12.39
N ILE A 171 0.29 11.87 -12.50
CA ILE A 171 0.99 12.45 -11.34
C ILE A 171 0.01 13.16 -10.41
N ALA A 172 -0.87 14.00 -10.99
CA ALA A 172 -1.90 14.68 -10.23
C ALA A 172 -2.83 13.68 -9.53
N ALA A 173 -3.24 12.61 -10.21
CA ALA A 173 -4.08 11.56 -9.62
C ALA A 173 -3.40 10.89 -8.42
N ILE A 174 -2.12 10.50 -8.53
CA ILE A 174 -1.35 9.91 -7.43
C ILE A 174 -1.23 10.89 -6.26
N ALA A 175 -0.90 12.15 -6.53
CA ALA A 175 -0.80 13.18 -5.50
C ALA A 175 -2.14 13.40 -4.78
N VAL A 176 -3.25 13.51 -5.52
CA VAL A 176 -4.59 13.67 -4.97
C VAL A 176 -4.97 12.46 -4.12
N ILE A 177 -4.71 11.23 -4.59
CA ILE A 177 -4.95 10.01 -3.83
C ILE A 177 -4.17 10.04 -2.51
N ALA A 178 -2.86 10.34 -2.56
CA ALA A 178 -2.01 10.38 -1.37
C ALA A 178 -2.53 11.39 -0.34
N VAL A 179 -2.86 12.61 -0.79
CA VAL A 179 -3.36 13.70 0.06
C VAL A 179 -4.72 13.36 0.64
N CYS A 180 -5.67 12.90 -0.18
CA CYS A 180 -7.01 12.51 0.28
C CYS A 180 -6.94 11.42 1.34
N CYS A 181 -6.16 10.35 1.10
CA CYS A 181 -5.97 9.28 2.08
C CYS A 181 -5.28 9.79 3.36
N ALA A 182 -4.24 10.62 3.25
CA ALA A 182 -3.52 11.17 4.40
C ALA A 182 -4.41 12.06 5.31
N ILE A 183 -5.34 12.80 4.72
CA ILE A 183 -6.24 13.72 5.44
C ILE A 183 -7.31 12.96 6.24
N VAL A 184 -7.77 11.79 5.77
CA VAL A 184 -8.89 11.06 6.39
C VAL A 184 -8.68 10.76 7.89
N PRO A 185 -7.52 10.23 8.35
CA PRO A 185 -7.27 10.04 9.77
C PRO A 185 -7.23 11.32 10.60
N TRP A 186 -6.98 12.48 9.98
CA TRP A 186 -6.98 13.76 10.66
C TRP A 186 -8.40 14.27 10.87
N ILE A 187 -9.25 14.20 9.83
CA ILE A 187 -10.69 14.49 9.92
C ILE A 187 -11.35 13.58 10.96
N GLY A 188 -11.04 12.28 10.97
CA GLY A 188 -11.59 11.34 11.94
C GLY A 188 -11.09 11.54 13.39
N ARG A 189 -9.98 12.27 13.59
CA ARG A 189 -9.45 12.59 14.93
C ARG A 189 -10.08 13.86 15.51
N HIS A 190 -10.29 14.88 14.69
CA HIS A 190 -10.79 16.18 15.13
C HIS A 190 -12.28 16.40 14.85
N GLY A 191 -12.86 15.62 13.93
CA GLY A 191 -14.28 15.65 13.62
C GLY A 191 -15.11 15.04 14.75
N ARG A 192 -16.13 15.78 15.20
CA ARG A 192 -17.17 15.27 16.11
C ARG A 192 -18.15 14.39 15.34
N LEU A 193 -17.69 13.25 14.83
CA LEU A 193 -18.58 12.31 14.16
C LEU A 193 -19.48 11.65 15.22
N PRO A 194 -20.83 11.79 15.13
CA PRO A 194 -21.77 11.02 15.94
C PRO A 194 -21.37 9.54 16.09
N ARG A 195 -21.45 9.02 17.31
CA ARG A 195 -21.18 7.61 17.60
C ARG A 195 -22.21 6.74 16.87
N PRO A 196 -21.79 5.67 16.18
CA PRO A 196 -22.74 4.76 15.54
C PRO A 196 -23.64 4.12 16.60
N SER A 197 -24.96 4.31 16.48
CA SER A 197 -26.00 3.63 17.28
C SER A 197 -26.40 2.32 16.60
N GLY A 198 -26.23 1.17 17.26
CA GLY A 198 -26.62 -0.13 16.72
C GLY A 198 -25.89 -1.32 17.35
N HIS A 199 -26.46 -2.52 17.17
CA HIS A 199 -25.89 -3.78 17.68
C HIS A 199 -24.67 -4.19 16.82
N ARG A 200 -23.47 -4.20 17.42
CA ARG A 200 -22.23 -4.55 16.70
C ARG A 200 -22.12 -6.05 16.47
N ARG A 201 -21.75 -6.45 15.26
CA ARG A 201 -21.37 -7.86 15.00
C ARG A 201 -20.11 -8.21 15.80
N ARG A 202 -20.24 -9.19 16.69
CA ARG A 202 -19.14 -9.76 17.50
C ARG A 202 -18.43 -10.88 16.73
N ASN A 203 -17.23 -11.22 17.17
CA ASN A 203 -16.42 -12.32 16.63
C ASN A 203 -16.14 -12.20 15.12
N THR A 204 -15.82 -11.00 14.67
CA THR A 204 -15.60 -10.69 13.25
C THR A 204 -14.13 -10.85 12.82
N ALA A 205 -13.24 -11.29 13.70
CA ALA A 205 -11.84 -11.53 13.38
C ALA A 205 -11.63 -12.58 12.26
N PRO A 206 -12.33 -13.74 12.22
CA PRO A 206 -12.21 -14.68 11.11
C PRO A 206 -12.62 -14.08 9.76
N VAL A 207 -13.58 -13.15 9.77
CA VAL A 207 -14.00 -12.42 8.56
C VAL A 207 -12.87 -11.53 8.05
N ALA A 208 -12.18 -10.81 8.95
CA ALA A 208 -11.00 -10.02 8.59
C ALA A 208 -9.87 -10.89 8.00
N VAL A 209 -9.65 -12.10 8.55
CA VAL A 209 -8.65 -13.05 8.03
C VAL A 209 -9.00 -13.50 6.62
N ARG A 210 -10.25 -13.94 6.39
CA ARG A 210 -10.71 -14.35 5.05
C ARG A 210 -10.58 -13.20 4.05
N LEU A 211 -10.97 -11.99 4.47
CA LEU A 211 -10.87 -10.80 3.64
C LEU A 211 -9.41 -10.49 3.25
N ALA A 212 -8.49 -10.55 4.21
CA ALA A 212 -7.06 -10.38 3.95
C ALA A 212 -6.50 -11.46 3.01
N GLY A 213 -6.93 -12.72 3.18
CA GLY A 213 -6.57 -13.81 2.28
C GLY A 213 -7.05 -13.58 0.85
N VAL A 214 -8.31 -13.15 0.66
CA VAL A 214 -8.85 -12.82 -0.66
C VAL A 214 -8.11 -11.65 -1.28
N VAL A 215 -7.94 -10.55 -0.56
CA VAL A 215 -7.23 -9.36 -1.07
C VAL A 215 -5.78 -9.69 -1.42
N GLY A 216 -5.08 -10.43 -0.56
CA GLY A 216 -3.71 -10.87 -0.82
C GLY A 216 -3.62 -11.79 -2.04
N GLY A 217 -4.49 -12.80 -2.11
CA GLY A 217 -4.55 -13.72 -3.25
C GLY A 217 -4.86 -13.03 -4.57
N VAL A 218 -5.84 -12.12 -4.59
CA VAL A 218 -6.18 -11.32 -5.78
C VAL A 218 -5.03 -10.40 -6.16
N SER A 219 -4.40 -9.73 -5.19
CA SER A 219 -3.29 -8.81 -5.48
C SER A 219 -2.08 -9.52 -6.08
N LEU A 220 -1.76 -10.71 -5.53
CA LEU A 220 -0.71 -11.57 -6.08
C LEU A 220 -1.09 -12.11 -7.46
N GLY A 221 -2.34 -12.59 -7.62
CA GLY A 221 -2.84 -13.08 -8.90
C GLY A 221 -2.80 -12.02 -10.00
N VAL A 222 -3.22 -10.79 -9.70
CA VAL A 222 -3.11 -9.64 -10.61
C VAL A 222 -1.65 -9.35 -10.94
N SER A 223 -0.75 -9.40 -9.96
CA SER A 223 0.67 -9.11 -10.20
C SER A 223 1.33 -10.14 -11.12
N VAL A 224 1.04 -11.43 -10.90
CA VAL A 224 1.52 -12.53 -11.75
C VAL A 224 0.88 -12.48 -13.14
N ALA A 225 -0.44 -12.28 -13.21
CA ALA A 225 -1.15 -12.20 -14.49
C ALA A 225 -0.66 -11.01 -15.32
N TYR A 226 -0.46 -9.85 -14.69
CA TYR A 226 0.13 -8.69 -15.36
C TYR A 226 1.51 -9.04 -15.94
N GLY A 227 2.40 -9.64 -15.14
CA GLY A 227 3.69 -10.09 -15.65
C GLY A 227 3.61 -11.07 -16.81
N LEU A 228 2.75 -12.09 -16.73
CA LEU A 228 2.68 -13.14 -17.75
C LEU A 228 1.97 -12.71 -19.04
N TYR A 229 0.94 -11.87 -18.95
CA TYR A 229 0.11 -11.51 -20.10
C TYR A 229 0.57 -10.22 -20.78
N PHE A 230 0.95 -9.19 -20.02
CA PHE A 230 1.36 -7.90 -20.61
C PHE A 230 2.73 -8.00 -21.29
N SER A 231 3.67 -8.75 -20.70
CA SER A 231 5.00 -8.98 -21.32
C SER A 231 4.93 -9.71 -22.67
N ARG A 232 3.88 -10.52 -22.91
CA ARG A 232 3.71 -11.28 -24.15
C ARG A 232 2.96 -10.51 -25.24
N TRP A 233 2.11 -9.56 -24.87
CA TRP A 233 1.30 -8.78 -25.82
C TRP A 233 1.97 -7.49 -26.29
N LEU A 234 2.93 -6.97 -25.52
CA LEU A 234 3.66 -5.73 -25.84
C LEU A 234 5.10 -5.97 -26.32
N ALA A 235 5.56 -7.22 -26.32
CA ALA A 235 6.77 -7.59 -27.03
C ALA A 235 6.47 -7.60 -28.54
N PRO A 236 7.17 -6.79 -29.36
CA PRO A 236 7.01 -6.81 -30.82
C PRO A 236 7.40 -8.17 -31.43
#